data_AF-M4AIC6-F1
#
_entry.id   AF-M4AIC6-F1
#
_cell.length_a   1.000
_cell.length_b   1.000
_cell.length_c   1.000
_cell.angle_alpha   90.00
_cell.angle_beta   90.00
_cell.angle_gamma   90.00
#
_symmetry.space_group_name_H-M   'P 1'
#
loop_
_entity.id
_entity.type
_entity.pdbx_description
1 polymer ?
#
loop_
_entity_poly.entity_id
_entity_poly.type
_entity_poly.pdbx_seq_one_letter_code
_entity_poly.pdbx_strand_id
1 'polypeptide(L)'
;MNPATSRHDTDTPFILISNLRAHLYVSLEKNAWLQKRIEELEEERNFLRCQLDRFIVSMRSPDEDKYYTEEEFVEEEGEEEVEDDADSTVESGSKKKSRGRGTGEPKMKMRRIFRITHGRERQRVKDPDGVLIRYKKILSTYQRVRSMSRAFQIHGVDRNTMASTSPIAELLLVAPEKVTDVGEFEASKEKLLDYARRCYKTMDEETHAKVQSMKKTNKLLPISYRFRN
;
A
#
# COMPACT_ATOMS: atom_id res chain seq x y z
N MET A 1 13.99 -41.17 -65.85
CA MET A 1 14.35 -39.81 -65.43
C MET A 1 13.36 -39.40 -64.34
N ASN A 2 13.83 -39.26 -63.10
CA ASN A 2 13.03 -38.79 -61.96
C ASN A 2 13.10 -37.26 -61.86
N PRO A 3 12.02 -36.58 -61.47
CA PRO A 3 12.11 -35.31 -60.79
C PRO A 3 11.62 -35.47 -59.34
N ALA A 4 12.53 -35.26 -58.38
CA ALA A 4 12.25 -35.14 -56.97
C ALA A 4 12.57 -33.70 -56.55
N THR A 5 11.54 -32.87 -56.34
CA THR A 5 11.57 -31.53 -55.70
C THR A 5 10.10 -31.11 -55.51
N SER A 6 9.60 -30.54 -54.43
CA SER A 6 10.09 -30.07 -53.13
C SER A 6 8.82 -29.96 -52.26
N ARG A 7 8.76 -30.64 -51.11
CA ARG A 7 7.64 -30.54 -50.14
C ARG A 7 8.05 -29.85 -48.83
N HIS A 8 9.13 -29.05 -48.84
CA HIS A 8 9.78 -28.63 -47.59
C HIS A 8 9.46 -27.22 -47.07
N ASP A 9 8.70 -26.38 -47.79
CA ASP A 9 8.49 -24.98 -47.37
C ASP A 9 7.17 -24.71 -46.61
N THR A 10 6.21 -25.63 -46.63
CA THR A 10 4.89 -25.43 -45.97
C THR A 10 4.80 -25.97 -44.54
N ASP A 11 5.75 -26.82 -44.13
CA ASP A 11 5.75 -27.44 -42.80
C ASP A 11 6.38 -26.55 -41.72
N THR A 12 7.21 -25.58 -42.10
CA THR A 12 7.97 -24.75 -41.14
C THR A 12 7.09 -23.83 -40.27
N PRO A 13 6.04 -23.16 -40.78
CA PRO A 13 5.16 -22.34 -39.93
C PRO A 13 4.24 -23.21 -39.07
N PHE A 14 3.81 -24.36 -39.57
CA PHE A 14 2.96 -25.30 -38.85
C PHE A 14 3.69 -25.95 -37.67
N ILE A 15 4.95 -26.36 -37.87
CA ILE A 15 5.81 -26.88 -36.81
C ILE A 15 6.08 -25.80 -35.75
N LEU A 16 6.35 -24.56 -36.16
CA LEU A 16 6.56 -23.45 -35.23
C LEU A 16 5.32 -23.17 -34.37
N ILE A 17 4.13 -23.09 -34.99
CA ILE A 17 2.87 -22.88 -34.27
C ILE A 17 2.58 -24.04 -33.31
N SER A 18 2.86 -25.27 -33.71
CA SER A 18 2.68 -26.46 -32.88
C SER A 18 3.62 -26.46 -31.67
N ASN A 19 4.89 -26.10 -31.87
CA ASN A 19 5.87 -25.96 -30.79
C ASN A 19 5.50 -24.83 -29.82
N LEU A 20 5.06 -23.67 -30.34
CA LEU A 20 4.60 -22.56 -29.51
C LEU A 20 3.37 -22.92 -28.67
N ARG A 21 2.43 -23.67 -29.24
CA ARG A 21 1.27 -24.21 -28.50
C ARG A 21 1.72 -25.16 -27.39
N ALA A 22 2.61 -26.10 -27.69
CA ALA A 22 3.15 -27.02 -26.69
C ALA A 22 3.85 -26.27 -25.54
N HIS A 23 4.68 -25.28 -25.86
CA HIS A 23 5.34 -24.42 -24.87
C HIS A 23 4.32 -23.64 -24.01
N LEU A 24 3.26 -23.13 -24.63
CA LEU A 24 2.19 -22.45 -23.91
C LEU A 24 1.47 -23.38 -22.95
N TYR A 25 1.11 -24.60 -23.38
CA TYR A 25 0.47 -25.60 -22.52
C TYR A 25 1.35 -25.98 -21.32
N VAL A 26 2.61 -26.30 -21.56
CA VAL A 26 3.58 -26.60 -20.48
C VAL A 26 3.73 -25.42 -19.51
N SER A 27 3.74 -24.19 -20.04
CA SER A 27 3.82 -22.98 -19.21
C SER A 27 2.56 -22.77 -18.38
N LEU A 28 1.38 -23.05 -18.92
CA LEU A 28 0.10 -22.97 -18.20
C LEU A 28 0.02 -24.02 -17.08
N GLU A 29 0.42 -25.26 -17.34
CA GLU A 29 0.49 -26.32 -16.33
C GLU A 29 1.45 -25.95 -15.20
N LYS A 30 2.64 -25.43 -15.55
CA LYS A 30 3.59 -24.93 -14.57
C LYS A 30 3.00 -23.78 -13.74
N ASN A 31 2.23 -22.88 -14.36
CA ASN A 31 1.59 -21.78 -13.65
C ASN A 31 0.52 -22.30 -12.67
N ALA A 32 -0.34 -23.23 -13.11
CA ALA A 32 -1.33 -23.86 -12.25
C ALA A 32 -0.68 -24.60 -11.06
N TRP A 33 0.42 -25.32 -11.31
CA TRP A 33 1.18 -25.98 -10.25
C TRP A 33 1.78 -24.99 -9.24
N LEU A 34 2.37 -23.89 -9.74
CA LEU A 34 2.90 -22.84 -8.87
C LEU A 34 1.80 -22.16 -8.04
N GLN A 35 0.62 -21.94 -8.61
CA GLN A 35 -0.52 -21.40 -7.88
C GLN A 35 -0.97 -22.32 -6.75
N LYS A 36 -1.11 -23.62 -7.03
CA LYS A 36 -1.42 -24.63 -6.01
C LYS A 36 -0.35 -24.67 -4.91
N ARG A 37 0.93 -24.60 -5.29
CA ARG A 37 2.02 -24.59 -4.32
C ARG A 37 2.01 -23.33 -3.46
N ILE A 38 1.65 -22.18 -4.01
CA ILE A 38 1.46 -20.95 -3.25
C ILE A 38 0.33 -21.14 -2.24
N GLU A 39 -0.84 -21.63 -2.67
CA GLU A 39 -1.98 -21.89 -1.79
C GLU A 39 -1.62 -22.79 -0.60
N GLU A 40 -0.96 -23.93 -0.86
CA GLU A 40 -0.45 -24.83 0.20
C GLU A 40 0.48 -24.10 1.19
N LEU A 41 1.43 -23.31 0.68
CA LEU A 41 2.35 -22.55 1.52
C LEU A 41 1.63 -21.45 2.32
N GLU A 42 0.57 -20.87 1.77
CA GLU A 42 -0.25 -19.88 2.47
C GLU A 42 -1.09 -20.54 3.58
N GLU A 43 -1.63 -21.74 3.34
CA GLU A 43 -2.30 -22.56 4.35
C GLU A 43 -1.35 -22.93 5.48
N GLU A 44 -0.15 -23.44 5.17
CA GLU A 44 0.88 -23.74 6.17
C GLU A 44 1.24 -22.51 7.01
N ARG A 45 1.46 -21.36 6.36
CA ARG A 45 1.71 -20.08 7.03
C ARG A 45 0.55 -19.69 7.95
N ASN A 46 -0.69 -19.79 7.46
CA ASN A 46 -1.87 -19.44 8.23
C ASN A 46 -2.03 -20.38 9.45
N PHE A 47 -1.78 -21.67 9.27
CA PHE A 47 -1.80 -22.67 10.32
C PHE A 47 -0.75 -22.39 11.40
N LEU A 48 0.50 -22.12 11.03
CA LEU A 48 1.57 -21.75 11.96
C LEU A 48 1.25 -20.46 12.71
N ARG A 49 0.61 -19.50 12.04
CA ARG A 49 0.15 -18.27 12.68
C ARG A 49 -0.98 -18.53 13.68
N CYS A 50 -1.96 -19.36 13.36
CA CYS A 50 -3.00 -19.77 14.31
C CYS A 50 -2.41 -20.47 15.54
N GLN A 51 -1.42 -21.35 15.35
CA GLN A 51 -0.71 -21.98 16.46
C GLN A 51 0.02 -20.96 17.33
N LEU A 52 0.71 -20.00 16.71
CA LEU A 52 1.43 -18.95 17.41
C LEU A 52 0.48 -18.02 18.18
N ASP A 53 -0.63 -17.62 17.57
CA ASP A 53 -1.65 -16.78 18.21
C ASP A 53 -2.24 -17.49 19.43
N ARG A 54 -2.52 -18.80 19.34
CA ARG A 54 -2.96 -19.63 20.47
C ARG A 54 -1.91 -19.67 21.59
N PHE A 55 -0.64 -19.84 21.24
CA PHE A 55 0.46 -19.88 22.20
C PHE A 55 0.65 -18.53 22.90
N ILE A 56 0.59 -17.42 22.16
CA ILE A 56 0.70 -16.06 22.70
C ILE A 56 -0.46 -15.77 23.66
N VAL A 57 -1.70 -16.10 23.27
CA VAL A 57 -2.88 -15.93 24.14
C VAL A 57 -2.73 -16.77 25.41
N SER A 58 -2.21 -18.00 25.32
CA SER A 58 -1.97 -18.85 26.49
C SER A 58 -0.87 -18.31 27.43
N MET A 59 0.02 -17.44 26.94
CA MET A 59 1.16 -16.91 27.69
C MET A 59 0.93 -15.49 28.22
N ARG A 60 -0.13 -14.79 27.78
CA ARG A 60 -0.47 -13.44 28.28
C ARG A 60 -1.24 -13.57 29.60
N SER A 61 -0.69 -13.01 30.69
CA SER A 61 -1.46 -12.79 31.93
C SER A 61 -2.37 -11.56 31.75
N PRO A 62 -3.51 -11.48 32.46
CA PRO A 62 -4.52 -10.43 32.25
C PRO A 62 -4.14 -9.00 32.70
N ASP A 63 -2.88 -8.73 33.06
CA ASP A 63 -2.50 -7.45 33.69
C ASP A 63 -1.98 -6.36 32.74
N GLU A 64 -1.79 -6.61 31.44
CA GLU A 64 -1.26 -5.61 30.50
C GLU A 64 -2.32 -4.79 29.70
N ASP A 65 -3.60 -5.08 29.84
CA ASP A 65 -4.66 -4.45 29.01
C ASP A 65 -5.21 -3.12 29.58
N LYS A 66 -4.60 -2.54 30.62
CA LYS A 66 -5.13 -1.35 31.31
C LYS A 66 -4.68 0.02 30.79
N TYR A 67 -3.91 0.12 29.69
CA TYR A 67 -3.34 1.42 29.27
C TYR A 67 -3.76 1.96 27.90
N TYR A 68 -4.63 1.30 27.14
CA TYR A 68 -4.91 1.75 25.75
C TYR A 68 -6.39 1.77 25.32
N THR A 69 -7.33 1.76 26.27
CA THR A 69 -8.77 1.65 25.96
C THR A 69 -9.58 2.91 26.21
N GLU A 70 -8.94 4.08 26.36
CA GLU A 70 -9.63 5.37 26.53
C GLU A 70 -9.20 6.37 25.45
N GLU A 71 -9.64 6.14 24.21
CA GLU A 71 -10.01 7.23 23.30
C GLU A 71 -11.28 6.78 22.55
N GLU A 72 -12.41 7.09 23.17
CA GLU A 72 -13.78 7.27 22.65
C GLU A 72 -14.03 6.85 21.18
N PHE A 73 -14.64 5.69 21.02
CA PHE A 73 -15.47 5.38 19.87
C PHE A 73 -16.87 5.95 20.14
N VAL A 74 -17.09 7.21 19.78
CA VAL A 74 -18.44 7.78 19.71
C VAL A 74 -19.02 7.37 18.36
N GLU A 75 -19.88 6.36 18.36
CA GLU A 75 -20.84 6.16 17.27
C GLU A 75 -21.88 7.27 17.35
N GLU A 76 -21.71 8.30 16.52
CA GLU A 76 -22.77 9.27 16.28
C GLU A 76 -23.70 8.65 15.22
N GLU A 77 -24.83 8.11 15.67
CA GLU A 77 -25.96 7.75 14.81
C GLU A 77 -26.45 9.03 14.13
N GLY A 78 -26.18 9.16 12.84
CA GLY A 78 -26.66 10.27 12.02
C GLY A 78 -28.15 10.11 11.75
N GLU A 79 -28.95 10.97 12.40
CA GLU A 79 -30.38 11.16 12.19
C GLU A 79 -30.67 11.52 10.71
N GLU A 80 -31.58 10.76 10.09
CA GLU A 80 -32.09 11.07 8.74
C GLU A 80 -33.09 12.24 8.83
N GLU A 81 -32.62 13.45 8.56
CA GLU A 81 -33.47 14.61 8.28
C GLU A 81 -33.92 14.56 6.81
N VAL A 82 -35.18 14.13 6.61
CA VAL A 82 -35.94 14.29 5.36
C VAL A 82 -36.45 15.72 5.29
N GLU A 83 -35.84 16.55 4.44
CA GLU A 83 -36.48 17.78 3.97
C GLU A 83 -37.03 17.60 2.56
N ASP A 84 -38.36 17.47 2.52
CA ASP A 84 -39.19 17.77 1.36
C ASP A 84 -39.12 19.28 1.08
N ASP A 85 -38.76 19.66 -0.14
CA ASP A 85 -39.22 20.95 -0.66
C ASP A 85 -39.66 20.80 -2.12
N ALA A 86 -40.92 21.16 -2.33
CA ALA A 86 -41.68 20.99 -3.55
C ALA A 86 -42.21 22.35 -3.96
N ASP A 87 -41.86 22.83 -5.16
CA ASP A 87 -42.75 23.58 -6.07
C ASP A 87 -42.01 23.80 -7.41
N SER A 88 -42.38 23.16 -8.53
CA SER A 88 -43.38 23.59 -9.54
C SER A 88 -43.20 25.05 -9.99
N THR A 89 -43.05 25.38 -11.29
CA THR A 89 -44.16 25.48 -12.25
C THR A 89 -43.68 25.83 -13.69
N VAL A 90 -44.35 25.24 -14.70
CA VAL A 90 -44.91 25.77 -16.00
C VAL A 90 -43.98 26.48 -17.04
N GLU A 91 -44.15 26.44 -18.38
CA GLU A 91 -45.10 25.85 -19.34
C GLU A 91 -44.56 26.00 -20.81
N SER A 92 -45.04 25.10 -21.68
CA SER A 92 -45.23 25.09 -23.17
C SER A 92 -44.33 25.78 -24.21
N GLY A 93 -44.24 25.13 -25.40
CA GLY A 93 -43.96 25.84 -26.67
C GLY A 93 -43.48 25.09 -27.93
N SER A 94 -44.33 24.24 -28.52
CA SER A 94 -44.49 23.87 -29.97
C SER A 94 -43.44 24.17 -31.10
N LYS A 95 -43.28 23.12 -31.95
CA LYS A 95 -43.20 23.06 -33.45
C LYS A 95 -41.93 23.46 -34.25
N LYS A 96 -41.49 22.49 -35.08
CA LYS A 96 -41.41 22.45 -36.58
C LYS A 96 -40.03 22.11 -37.20
N LYS A 97 -40.15 21.43 -38.35
CA LYS A 97 -39.15 20.74 -39.19
C LYS A 97 -38.07 21.66 -39.82
N SER A 98 -36.87 21.12 -40.01
CA SER A 98 -36.20 20.87 -41.32
C SER A 98 -34.71 21.26 -41.43
N ARG A 99 -33.95 20.37 -42.12
CA ARG A 99 -32.74 20.58 -42.94
C ARG A 99 -31.37 20.84 -42.28
N GLY A 100 -30.42 19.94 -42.59
CA GLY A 100 -29.14 20.34 -43.18
C GLY A 100 -27.87 20.32 -42.31
N ARG A 101 -27.17 19.18 -42.34
CA ARG A 101 -25.70 19.03 -42.54
C ARG A 101 -24.75 20.04 -41.85
N GLY A 102 -24.14 19.59 -40.75
CA GLY A 102 -22.93 20.16 -40.16
C GLY A 102 -22.43 19.28 -39.00
N THR A 103 -21.30 18.59 -39.20
CA THR A 103 -20.05 18.80 -38.43
C THR A 103 -20.06 18.35 -36.95
N GLY A 104 -19.30 17.28 -36.70
CA GLY A 104 -18.65 17.00 -35.42
C GLY A 104 -19.56 16.51 -34.30
N GLU A 105 -19.71 15.19 -34.17
CA GLU A 105 -20.20 14.60 -32.92
C GLU A 105 -19.25 14.99 -31.77
N PRO A 106 -19.72 15.74 -30.75
CA PRO A 106 -18.94 15.89 -29.55
C PRO A 106 -19.08 14.57 -28.79
N LYS A 107 -18.11 13.67 -28.97
CA LYS A 107 -17.93 12.49 -28.11
C LYS A 107 -17.93 13.00 -26.68
N MET A 108 -19.02 12.77 -25.94
CA MET A 108 -19.09 13.00 -24.51
C MET A 108 -17.96 12.17 -23.89
N LYS A 109 -16.85 12.82 -23.58
CA LYS A 109 -15.80 12.23 -22.77
C LYS A 109 -16.45 12.07 -21.41
N MET A 110 -16.95 10.86 -21.13
CA MET A 110 -17.36 10.45 -19.81
C MET A 110 -16.11 10.56 -18.93
N ARG A 111 -15.85 11.75 -18.39
CA ARG A 111 -14.95 11.90 -17.26
C ARG A 111 -15.61 11.02 -16.22
N ARG A 112 -15.00 9.86 -15.97
CA ARG A 112 -15.25 9.11 -14.74
C ARG A 112 -15.03 10.11 -13.63
N ILE A 113 -16.12 10.68 -13.14
CA ILE A 113 -16.17 11.34 -11.86
C ILE A 113 -15.88 10.16 -10.93
N PHE A 114 -14.59 9.95 -10.63
CA PHE A 114 -14.25 9.31 -9.39
C PHE A 114 -14.92 10.20 -8.36
N ARG A 115 -16.10 9.78 -7.91
CA ARG A 115 -16.65 10.20 -6.65
C ARG A 115 -15.59 9.72 -5.66
N ILE A 116 -14.60 10.57 -5.40
CA ILE A 116 -13.77 10.45 -4.23
C ILE A 116 -14.78 10.68 -3.12
N THR A 117 -15.46 9.60 -2.72
CA THR A 117 -15.91 9.46 -1.34
C THR A 117 -14.75 10.00 -0.53
N HIS A 118 -14.95 11.06 0.25
CA HIS A 118 -13.92 11.65 1.10
C HIS A 118 -13.52 10.62 2.14
N GLY A 119 -12.86 9.57 1.68
CA GLY A 119 -12.51 8.37 2.39
C GLY A 119 -11.29 8.75 3.16
N ARG A 120 -11.52 9.25 4.37
CA ARG A 120 -10.52 9.55 5.38
C ARG A 120 -9.44 10.47 4.82
N GLU A 121 -9.64 11.78 5.00
CA GLU A 121 -8.60 12.75 4.73
C GLU A 121 -7.26 12.22 5.25
N ARG A 122 -6.30 12.03 4.33
CA ARG A 122 -5.02 11.39 4.64
C ARG A 122 -4.29 12.28 5.63
N GLN A 123 -4.43 11.99 6.92
CA GLN A 123 -3.87 12.82 7.98
C GLN A 123 -2.36 12.92 7.79
N ARG A 124 -1.89 14.13 7.46
CA ARG A 124 -0.46 14.42 7.35
C ARG A 124 0.11 14.51 8.76
N VAL A 125 1.21 13.80 8.97
CA VAL A 125 1.97 13.92 10.22
C VAL A 125 2.75 15.22 10.18
N LYS A 126 2.74 15.96 11.28
CA LYS A 126 3.34 17.30 11.40
C LYS A 126 4.59 17.31 12.27
N ASP A 127 4.77 16.28 13.08
CA ASP A 127 5.71 16.24 14.21
C ASP A 127 6.38 14.85 14.35
N PRO A 128 7.54 14.76 15.03
CA PRO A 128 8.27 13.51 15.24
C PRO A 128 7.46 12.42 15.96
N ASP A 129 6.60 12.81 16.90
CA ASP A 129 5.77 11.87 17.65
C ASP A 129 4.74 11.20 16.74
N GLY A 130 4.09 11.98 15.88
CA GLY A 130 3.21 11.46 14.84
C GLY A 130 3.93 10.51 13.87
N VAL A 131 5.22 10.73 13.60
CA VAL A 131 6.03 9.79 12.81
C VAL A 131 6.19 8.48 13.57
N LEU A 132 6.57 8.55 14.85
CA LEU A 132 6.81 7.39 15.68
C LEU A 132 5.54 6.55 15.89
N ILE A 133 4.41 7.18 16.18
CA ILE A 133 3.09 6.53 16.33
C ILE A 133 2.73 5.77 15.05
N ARG A 134 2.80 6.46 13.90
CA ARG A 134 2.52 5.83 12.60
C ARG A 134 3.48 4.68 12.32
N TYR A 135 4.78 4.87 12.59
CA TYR A 135 5.80 3.85 12.36
C TYR A 135 5.53 2.59 13.18
N LYS A 136 5.26 2.73 14.49
CA LYS A 136 4.92 1.62 15.39
C LYS A 136 3.65 0.89 14.90
N LYS A 137 2.60 1.63 14.51
CA LYS A 137 1.36 1.05 13.99
C LYS A 137 1.57 0.21 12.72
N ILE A 138 2.36 0.73 11.78
CA ILE A 138 2.71 0.01 10.54
C ILE A 138 3.62 -1.19 10.84
N LEU A 139 4.58 -1.05 11.76
CA LEU A 139 5.47 -2.11 12.19
C LEU A 139 4.69 -3.29 12.78
N SER A 140 3.74 -3.06 13.67
CA SER A 140 2.87 -4.12 14.23
C SER A 140 2.10 -4.84 13.14
N THR A 141 1.61 -4.11 12.12
CA THR A 141 0.93 -4.73 10.98
C THR A 141 1.89 -5.53 10.11
N TYR A 142 3.09 -5.01 9.84
CA TYR A 142 4.12 -5.75 9.11
C TYR A 142 4.51 -7.04 9.81
N GLN A 143 4.73 -7.02 11.12
CA GLN A 143 5.07 -8.22 11.89
C GLN A 143 3.99 -9.31 11.75
N ARG A 144 2.73 -8.90 11.65
CA ARG A 144 1.56 -9.78 11.49
C ARG A 144 1.37 -10.28 10.06
N VAL A 145 1.48 -9.42 9.05
CA VAL A 145 1.17 -9.75 7.63
C VAL A 145 2.40 -10.10 6.80
N ARG A 146 3.61 -9.85 7.34
CA ARG A 146 4.93 -10.07 6.70
C ARG A 146 5.07 -9.48 5.29
N SER A 147 4.30 -8.44 4.99
CA SER A 147 4.29 -7.76 3.69
C SER A 147 4.31 -6.25 3.87
N MET A 148 5.37 -5.60 3.37
CA MET A 148 5.51 -4.14 3.36
C MET A 148 4.37 -3.48 2.58
N SER A 149 4.13 -3.93 1.34
CA SER A 149 3.09 -3.37 0.48
C SER A 149 1.71 -3.46 1.12
N ARG A 150 1.38 -4.61 1.74
CA ARG A 150 0.09 -4.78 2.41
C ARG A 150 -0.03 -3.92 3.66
N ALA A 151 1.03 -3.83 4.47
CA ALA A 151 1.03 -2.96 5.64
C ALA A 151 0.81 -1.49 5.24
N PHE A 152 1.51 -1.01 4.21
CA PHE A 152 1.36 0.36 3.71
C PHE A 152 -0.04 0.63 3.16
N GLN A 153 -0.63 -0.31 2.41
CA GLN A 153 -2.00 -0.21 1.92
C GLN A 153 -3.03 -0.11 3.05
N ILE A 154 -2.92 -0.97 4.08
CA ILE A 154 -3.84 -0.98 5.23
C ILE A 154 -3.84 0.36 5.96
N HIS A 155 -2.66 0.97 6.13
CA HIS A 155 -2.52 2.25 6.82
C HIS A 155 -2.66 3.47 5.90
N GLY A 156 -2.87 3.26 4.59
CA GLY A 156 -3.02 4.32 3.61
C GLY A 156 -1.77 5.20 3.45
N VAL A 157 -0.57 4.66 3.72
CA VAL A 157 0.69 5.42 3.68
C VAL A 157 1.51 5.03 2.46
N ASP A 158 2.18 6.02 1.87
CA ASP A 158 3.10 5.78 0.76
C ASP A 158 4.48 5.28 1.24
N ARG A 159 5.12 4.42 0.42
CA ARG A 159 6.44 3.85 0.74
C ARG A 159 7.51 4.93 0.89
N ASN A 160 7.54 5.94 0.01
CA ASN A 160 8.57 6.98 0.07
C ASN A 160 8.37 7.86 1.30
N THR A 161 7.11 8.13 1.69
CA THR A 161 6.81 8.84 2.94
C THR A 161 7.37 8.08 4.14
N MET A 162 7.11 6.77 4.22
CA MET A 162 7.65 5.94 5.31
C MET A 162 9.17 5.86 5.29
N ALA A 163 9.78 5.79 4.10
CA ALA A 163 11.24 5.80 3.98
C ALA A 163 11.83 7.12 4.45
N SER A 164 11.35 8.26 3.93
CA SER A 164 11.96 9.57 4.17
C SER A 164 11.85 10.04 5.61
N THR A 165 10.88 9.55 6.36
CA THR A 165 10.73 9.83 7.80
C THR A 165 11.26 8.69 8.68
N SER A 166 11.75 7.58 8.12
CA SER A 166 12.26 6.46 8.90
C SER A 166 13.42 6.81 9.84
N PRO A 167 14.35 7.73 9.50
CA PRO A 167 15.45 8.07 10.40
C PRO A 167 15.01 8.64 11.74
N ILE A 168 13.88 9.37 11.78
CA ILE A 168 13.30 9.90 13.03
C ILE A 168 12.93 8.73 13.96
N ALA A 169 12.16 7.78 13.44
CA ALA A 169 11.72 6.62 14.22
C ALA A 169 12.88 5.69 14.57
N GLU A 170 13.84 5.50 13.66
CA GLU A 170 15.04 4.69 13.89
C GLU A 170 15.87 5.26 15.05
N LEU A 171 16.11 6.58 15.07
CA LEU A 171 16.81 7.23 16.16
C LEU A 171 16.06 7.07 17.49
N LEU A 172 14.77 7.44 17.53
CA LEU A 172 13.94 7.40 18.74
C LEU A 172 13.82 5.99 19.35
N LEU A 173 13.85 4.94 18.52
CA LEU A 173 13.71 3.57 18.98
C LEU A 173 15.04 2.89 19.31
N VAL A 174 16.14 3.29 18.67
CA VAL A 174 17.42 2.57 18.76
C VAL A 174 18.43 3.28 19.66
N ALA A 175 18.42 4.61 19.63
CA ALA A 175 19.37 5.48 20.32
C ALA A 175 18.66 6.78 20.78
N PRO A 176 17.68 6.72 21.69
CA PRO A 176 16.99 7.91 22.20
C PRO A 176 17.94 8.92 22.86
N GLU A 177 19.08 8.47 23.39
CA GLU A 177 20.13 9.31 23.95
C GLU A 177 20.77 10.26 22.92
N LYS A 178 20.73 9.92 21.63
CA LYS A 178 21.27 10.76 20.55
C LYS A 178 20.28 11.82 20.06
N VAL A 179 19.04 11.80 20.54
CA VAL A 179 18.02 12.78 20.16
C VAL A 179 18.41 14.18 20.64
N THR A 180 19.07 14.28 21.80
CA THR A 180 19.61 15.55 22.31
C THR A 180 20.66 16.15 21.38
N ASP A 181 21.47 15.31 20.73
CA ASP A 181 22.53 15.75 19.80
C ASP A 181 21.94 16.28 18.47
N VAL A 182 20.78 15.77 18.06
CA VAL A 182 20.03 16.31 16.92
C VAL A 182 19.39 17.66 17.28
N GLY A 183 19.04 17.86 18.54
CA GLY A 183 18.28 19.00 19.02
C GLY A 183 16.78 18.85 18.80
N GLU A 184 16.02 19.81 19.32
CA GLU A 184 14.57 19.81 19.26
C GLU A 184 14.05 20.10 17.85
N PHE A 185 12.86 19.55 17.55
CA PHE A 185 12.13 19.85 16.33
C PHE A 185 11.19 21.03 16.58
N GLU A 186 11.34 22.09 15.80
CA GLU A 186 10.45 23.24 15.83
C GLU A 186 9.79 23.43 14.46
N ALA A 187 8.48 23.19 14.40
CA ALA A 187 7.71 23.27 13.16
C ALA A 187 7.69 24.67 12.52
N SER A 188 7.97 25.72 13.30
CA SER A 188 8.12 27.10 12.82
C SER A 188 9.49 27.37 12.18
N LYS A 189 10.53 26.62 12.56
CA LYS A 189 11.92 26.85 12.11
C LYS A 189 12.33 25.96 10.95
N GLU A 190 11.84 24.72 10.89
CA GLU A 190 12.24 23.77 9.85
C GLU A 190 11.09 22.83 9.44
N LYS A 191 11.27 22.13 8.32
CA LYS A 191 10.35 21.07 7.90
C LYS A 191 10.72 19.75 8.56
N LEU A 192 9.72 18.92 8.80
CA LEU A 192 9.90 17.57 9.35
C LEU A 192 10.89 16.70 8.55
N LEU A 193 10.93 16.86 7.22
CA LEU A 193 11.89 16.15 6.38
C LEU A 193 13.33 16.64 6.58
N ASP A 194 13.53 17.91 6.91
CA ASP A 194 14.85 18.46 7.20
C ASP A 194 15.35 17.92 8.55
N TYR A 195 14.47 17.88 9.56
CA TYR A 195 14.71 17.19 10.83
C TYR A 195 15.11 15.72 10.63
N ALA A 196 14.38 14.97 9.79
CA ALA A 196 14.73 13.59 9.48
C ALA A 196 16.14 13.43 8.90
N ARG A 197 16.63 14.40 8.12
CA ARG A 197 18.02 14.37 7.61
C ARG A 197 19.03 14.62 8.73
N ARG A 198 18.72 15.53 9.66
CA ARG A 198 19.55 15.78 10.83
C ARG A 198 19.65 14.52 11.69
N CYS A 199 18.53 13.86 11.98
CA CYS A 199 18.51 12.56 12.67
C CYS A 199 19.43 11.54 12.00
N TYR A 200 19.32 11.38 10.68
CA TYR A 200 20.17 10.43 9.95
C TYR A 200 21.66 10.79 10.03
N LYS A 201 22.01 12.06 9.91
CA LYS A 201 23.40 12.51 9.90
C LYS A 201 24.07 12.42 11.28
N THR A 202 23.30 12.56 12.35
CA THR A 202 23.81 12.47 13.73
C THR A 202 24.00 11.03 14.19
N MET A 203 23.33 10.06 13.56
CA MET A 203 23.55 8.63 13.84
C MET A 203 24.98 8.23 13.45
N ASP A 204 25.67 7.57 14.37
CA ASP A 204 26.98 6.98 14.12
C ASP A 204 26.86 5.60 13.44
N GLU A 205 27.99 5.09 12.98
CA GLU A 205 28.08 3.79 12.30
C GLU A 205 27.58 2.65 13.20
N GLU A 206 27.83 2.74 14.51
CA GLU A 206 27.35 1.75 15.49
C GLU A 206 25.82 1.74 15.57
N THR A 207 25.19 2.91 15.68
CA THR A 207 23.73 3.02 15.67
C THR A 207 23.15 2.51 14.36
N HIS A 208 23.77 2.82 13.22
CA HIS A 208 23.35 2.29 11.94
C HIS A 208 23.45 0.75 11.88
N ALA A 209 24.53 0.16 12.39
CA ALA A 209 24.66 -1.29 12.47
C ALA A 209 23.56 -1.92 13.35
N LYS A 210 23.25 -1.31 14.50
CA LYS A 210 22.18 -1.75 15.40
C LYS A 210 20.81 -1.65 14.73
N VAL A 211 20.52 -0.56 14.00
CA VAL A 211 19.32 -0.41 13.18
C VAL A 211 19.21 -1.53 12.14
N GLN A 212 20.29 -1.82 11.39
CA GLN A 212 20.27 -2.88 10.39
C GLN A 212 20.02 -4.27 11.02
N SER A 213 20.59 -4.52 12.20
CA SER A 213 20.31 -5.73 12.97
C SER A 213 18.82 -5.83 13.34
N MET A 214 18.24 -4.75 13.88
CA MET A 214 16.83 -4.70 14.27
C MET A 214 15.87 -4.83 13.08
N LYS A 215 16.25 -4.32 11.90
CA LYS A 215 15.51 -4.54 10.64
C LYS A 215 15.48 -6.03 10.26
N LYS A 216 16.62 -6.72 10.36
CA LYS A 216 16.71 -8.18 10.08
C LYS A 216 15.87 -9.00 11.06
N THR A 217 15.81 -8.61 12.33
CA THR A 217 15.01 -9.30 13.34
C THR A 217 13.53 -8.87 13.35
N ASN A 218 13.06 -8.08 12.37
CA ASN A 218 11.69 -7.56 12.30
C ASN A 218 11.27 -6.67 13.49
N LYS A 219 12.23 -6.11 14.21
CA LYS A 219 11.99 -5.12 15.27
C LYS A 219 11.92 -3.69 14.73
N LEU A 220 12.30 -3.50 13.46
CA LEU A 220 12.12 -2.28 12.67
C LEU A 220 11.61 -2.66 11.28
N LEU A 221 11.02 -1.68 10.57
CA LEU A 221 10.59 -1.87 9.19
C LEU A 221 11.83 -2.05 8.29
N PRO A 222 11.86 -3.05 7.39
CA PRO A 222 12.95 -3.25 6.42
C PRO A 222 12.82 -2.24 5.26
N ILE A 223 12.91 -0.96 5.61
CA ILE A 223 12.89 0.16 4.68
C ILE A 223 14.12 1.02 4.95
N SER A 224 14.71 1.55 3.89
CA SER A 224 15.84 2.46 3.99
C SER A 224 15.59 3.63 3.08
N TYR A 225 15.85 4.82 3.58
CA TYR A 225 15.94 6.01 2.75
C TYR A 225 17.33 6.12 2.15
N ARG A 226 17.40 6.61 0.92
CA ARG A 226 18.66 7.04 0.29
C ARG A 226 18.53 8.52 0.04
N PHE A 227 19.27 9.33 0.80
CA PHE A 227 19.39 10.75 0.50
C PHE A 227 20.02 10.88 -0.89
N ARG A 228 19.30 11.52 -1.81
CA ARG A 228 19.91 11.98 -3.07
C ARG A 228 20.75 13.21 -2.72
N ASN A 229 22.04 13.13 -3.06
CA ASN A 229 22.99 14.25 -2.98
C ASN A 229 22.65 15.31 -4.03
#